data_AF-A0A7C4NMQ9-F1
#
_entry.id   AF-A0A7C4NMQ9-F1
#
_cell.length_a   1.000
_cell.length_b   1.000
_cell.length_c   1.000
_cell.angle_alpha   90.00
_cell.angle_beta   90.00
_cell.angle_gamma   90.00
#
_symmetry.space_group_name_H-M   'P 1'
#
loop_
_entity.id
_entity.type
_entity.pdbx_description
1 polymer ?
#
loop_
_entity_poly.entity_id
_entity_poly.type
_entity_poly.pdbx_seq_one_letter_code
_entity_poly.pdbx_strand_id
1 'polypeptide(L)' 'MLISTRGLNEWRKFVKEVRALNPKHAIETVYSEIGGNHKIKRRNIKIVEISEIPLEEVRSRYIRSLTLVTRLS' A
#
# COMPACT_ATOMS: atom_id res chain seq x y z
N MET A 1 -3.37 -7.35 -3.71
CA MET A 1 -2.78 -6.61 -4.86
C MET A 1 -1.84 -7.53 -5.63
N LEU A 2 -1.60 -7.25 -6.92
CA LEU A 2 -0.62 -7.93 -7.77
C LEU A 2 0.43 -6.93 -8.28
N ILE A 3 1.69 -7.34 -8.35
CA ILE A 3 2.79 -6.61 -8.99
C ILE A 3 3.48 -7.51 -10.01
N SER A 4 3.87 -6.94 -11.16
CA SER A 4 4.80 -7.56 -12.12
C SER A 4 6.05 -6.68 -12.33
N THR A 5 7.24 -7.28 -12.23
CA THR A 5 8.52 -6.60 -12.46
C THR A 5 8.93 -6.73 -13.93
N ARG A 6 9.57 -5.69 -14.49
CA ARG A 6 10.00 -5.69 -15.90
C ARG A 6 10.96 -6.86 -16.17
N GLY A 7 10.57 -7.75 -17.09
CA GLY A 7 11.40 -8.88 -17.54
C GLY A 7 11.02 -10.24 -16.93
N LEU A 8 10.21 -10.25 -15.88
CA LEU A 8 9.62 -11.46 -15.32
C LEU A 8 8.11 -11.37 -15.54
N ASN A 9 7.56 -12.18 -16.46
CA ASN A 9 6.12 -12.25 -16.74
C ASN A 9 5.31 -12.89 -15.58
N GLU A 10 5.78 -12.72 -14.34
CA GLU A 10 5.20 -13.28 -13.14
C GLU A 10 4.49 -12.20 -12.35
N TRP A 11 3.22 -12.44 -12.05
CA TRP A 11 2.43 -11.62 -11.13
C TRP A 11 2.59 -12.15 -9.71
N ARG A 12 3.05 -11.31 -8.79
CA ARG A 12 3.18 -11.65 -7.38
C ARG A 12 2.07 -11.02 -6.55
N LYS A 13 1.39 -11.85 -5.76
CA LYS A 13 0.37 -11.43 -4.80
C LYS A 13 1.01 -10.90 -3.53
N PHE A 14 0.51 -9.77 -3.03
CA PHE A 14 0.86 -9.26 -1.71
C PHE A 14 -0.26 -8.37 -1.16
N VAL A 15 -0.17 -8.12 0.15
CA VAL A 15 -1.01 -7.21 0.91
C VAL A 15 -0.14 -6.08 1.42
N LYS A 16 -0.66 -4.86 1.39
CA LYS A 16 0.03 -3.69 1.91
C LYS A 16 -0.97 -2.82 2.66
N GLU A 17 -0.63 -2.57 3.91
CA GLU A 17 -1.38 -1.66 4.78
C GLU A 17 -0.81 -0.26 4.61
N VAL A 18 -1.70 0.74 4.48
CA VAL A 18 -1.34 2.15 4.37
C VAL A 18 -2.29 2.98 5.22
N ARG A 19 -1.78 4.03 5.86
CA ARG A 19 -2.62 5.03 6.55
C ARG A 19 -3.13 6.03 5.52
N ALA A 20 -4.44 6.21 5.41
CA ALA A 20 -5.05 7.15 4.48
C ALA A 20 -6.38 7.69 5.01
N LEU A 21 -6.80 8.86 4.51
CA LEU A 21 -8.08 9.49 4.88
C LEU A 21 -9.28 8.91 4.12
N ASN A 22 -9.05 8.34 2.95
CA ASN A 22 -10.07 7.73 2.11
C ASN A 22 -9.43 6.72 1.13
N PRO A 23 -10.22 5.85 0.49
CA PRO A 23 -9.70 4.81 -0.42
C PRO A 23 -8.91 5.35 -1.61
N LYS A 24 -9.30 6.50 -2.17
CA LYS A 24 -8.57 7.12 -3.30
C LYS A 24 -7.16 7.54 -2.88
N HIS A 25 -7.03 8.13 -1.70
CA HIS A 25 -5.74 8.51 -1.14
C HIS A 25 -4.87 7.29 -0.82
N ALA A 26 -5.47 6.19 -0.36
CA ALA A 26 -4.76 4.92 -0.14
C ALA A 26 -4.15 4.39 -1.46
N ILE A 27 -4.91 4.41 -2.55
CA ILE A 27 -4.47 3.99 -3.89
C ILE A 27 -3.27 4.84 -4.36
N GLU A 28 -3.36 6.16 -4.25
CA GLU A 28 -2.27 7.05 -4.69
C GLU A 28 -1.00 6.90 -3.84
N THR A 29 -1.17 6.66 -2.54
CA THR A 29 -0.06 6.36 -1.63
C THR A 29 0.66 5.09 -2.08
N VAL A 30 -0.10 4.02 -2.34
CA VAL A 30 0.42 2.75 -2.85
C VAL A 30 1.17 2.95 -4.17
N TYR A 31 0.60 3.68 -5.13
CA TYR A 31 1.26 3.91 -6.41
C TYR A 31 2.56 4.71 -6.26
N SER A 32 2.55 5.73 -5.40
CA SER A 32 3.72 6.56 -5.15
C SER A 32 4.85 5.77 -4.49
N GLU A 33 4.53 4.99 -3.45
CA GLU A 33 5.52 4.18 -2.74
C GLU A 33 6.09 3.07 -3.63
N ILE A 34 5.25 2.32 -4.34
CA ILE A 34 5.71 1.22 -5.20
C ILE A 34 6.46 1.76 -6.42
N GLY A 35 5.96 2.84 -7.01
CA GLY A 35 6.58 3.49 -8.16
C GLY A 35 7.94 4.10 -7.82
N GLY A 36 8.05 4.79 -6.68
CA GLY A 36 9.29 5.41 -6.22
C GLY A 36 10.32 4.40 -5.73
N ASN A 37 9.94 3.52 -4.79
CA ASN A 37 10.88 2.63 -4.12
C ASN A 37 11.33 1.46 -5.01
N HIS A 38 10.45 0.95 -5.87
CA HIS A 38 10.71 -0.26 -6.66
C HIS A 38 10.80 0.01 -8.17
N LYS A 39 10.63 1.26 -8.61
CA LYS A 39 10.66 1.66 -10.03
C LYS A 39 9.66 0.90 -10.91
N ILE A 40 8.49 0.56 -10.34
CA ILE A 40 7.44 -0.20 -11.01
C ILE A 40 6.41 0.75 -11.61
N LYS A 41 6.06 0.54 -12.88
CA LYS A 41 5.04 1.36 -13.56
C LYS A 41 3.65 1.03 -13.04
N ARG A 42 2.76 2.03 -12.94
CA ARG A 42 1.36 1.85 -12.50
C ARG A 42 0.62 0.73 -13.25
N ARG A 43 0.83 0.61 -14.57
CA ARG A 43 0.25 -0.47 -15.39
C ARG A 43 0.66 -1.90 -15.00
N ASN A 44 1.73 -2.04 -14.22
CA ASN A 44 2.21 -3.33 -13.71
C ASN A 44 1.74 -3.59 -12.27
N ILE A 45 0.83 -2.77 -11.75
CA ILE A 45 0.24 -2.91 -10.42
C ILE A 45 -1.25 -3.12 -10.64
N LYS A 46 -1.81 -4.19 -10.07
CA LYS A 46 -3.25 -4.47 -10.09
C LYS A 46 -3.77 -4.55 -8.67
N ILE A 47 -4.58 -3.58 -8.27
CA ILE A 47 -5.29 -3.62 -6.99
C ILE A 47 -6.48 -4.56 -7.15
N VAL A 48 -6.57 -5.55 -6.27
CA VAL A 48 -7.60 -6.61 -6.33
C VAL A 48 -8.74 -6.28 -5.37
N GLU A 49 -8.40 -5.71 -4.22
CA GLU A 49 -9.33 -5.40 -3.13
C GLU A 49 -8.74 -4.26 -2.32
N ILE A 50 -9.63 -3.44 -1.75
CA ILE A 50 -9.33 -2.40 -0.79
C ILE A 50 -10.37 -2.50 0.31
N SER A 51 -9.91 -2.65 1.55
CA SER A 51 -10.75 -2.67 2.73
C SER A 51 -10.14 -1.78 3.80
N GLU A 52 -11.01 -1.15 4.60
CA GLU A 52 -10.62 -0.48 5.82
C GLU A 52 -10.50 -1.53 6.93
N ILE A 53 -9.43 -1.44 7.72
CA ILE A 53 -9.17 -2.34 8.85
C ILE A 53 -9.07 -1.54 10.14
N PRO A 54 -9.58 -2.06 11.27
CA PRO A 54 -9.43 -1.42 12.57
C PRO A 54 -7.97 -1.52 13.06
N LEU A 55 -7.59 -0.67 14.03
CA LEU A 55 -6.21 -0.56 14.51
C LEU A 55 -5.67 -1.86 15.11
N GLU A 56 -6.56 -2.67 15.70
CA GLU A 56 -6.28 -3.95 16.33
C GLU A 56 -5.82 -5.02 15.31
N GLU A 57 -6.24 -4.88 14.05
CA GLU A 57 -5.93 -5.82 12.97
C GLU A 57 -4.69 -5.44 12.16
N VAL A 58 -4.10 -4.26 12.42
CA VAL A 58 -2.91 -3.77 11.69
C VAL A 58 -1.70 -4.67 11.99
N ARG A 59 -1.19 -5.38 10.97
CA ARG A 59 -0.07 -6.31 11.10
C ARG A 59 1.28 -5.62 10.99
N SER A 60 1.35 -4.53 10.22
CA SER A 60 2.57 -3.75 10.04
C SER A 60 2.87 -2.92 11.26
N ARG A 61 3.98 -3.22 11.96
CA ARG A 61 4.44 -2.43 13.12
C ARG A 61 4.63 -0.95 12.77
N TYR A 62 5.15 -0.67 11.57
CA TYR A 62 5.37 0.69 11.08
C TYR A 62 4.05 1.46 10.89
N ILE A 63 3.06 0.82 10.26
CA ILE A 63 1.75 1.45 10.08
C ILE A 63 1.07 1.64 11.43
N ARG A 64 1.16 0.66 12.32
CA ARG A 64 0.63 0.77 13.68
C ARG A 64 1.26 1.94 14.44
N SER A 65 2.59 2.09 14.39
CA SER A 65 3.26 3.24 15.01
C SER A 65 2.84 4.56 14.40
N LEU A 66 2.77 4.64 13.06
CA LEU A 66 2.32 5.86 12.39
C LEU A 66 0.89 6.23 12.77
N THR A 67 -0.01 5.26 12.91
CA THR A 67 -1.41 5.52 13.26
C THR A 67 -1.56 5.99 14.70
N LEU A 68 -0.76 5.45 15.63
CA LEU A 68 -0.77 5.86 17.05
C LEU A 68 -0.16 7.24 17.31
N VAL A 69 0.70 7.73 16.40
CA VAL A 69 1.23 9.08 16.51
C VAL A 69 0.15 10.09 16.12
N THR A 70 -0.50 10.65 17.14
CA THR A 70 -1.35 11.84 17.01
C THR A 70 -0.42 13.04 16.82
N ARG A 71 -0.63 13.82 15.76
CA ARG A 71 0.03 15.13 15.62
C ARG A 71 -0.50 16.00 16.76
N LEU A 72 0.30 16.20 17.81
CA LEU A 72 0.16 17.36 18.68
C LEU A 72 0.61 18.55 17.83
N SER A 73 -0.34 19.17 17.14
CA SER A 73 -0.16 20.45 16.44
C SER A 73 -1.00 21.51 17.13
#